data_AF-A0A959TFG5-F1
#
_entry.id   AF-A0A959TFG5-F1
#
_cell.length_a   1.000
_cell.length_b   1.000
_cell.length_c   1.000
_cell.angle_alpha   90.00
_cell.angle_beta   90.00
_cell.angle_gamma   90.00
#
_symmetry.space_group_name_H-M   'P 1'
#
loop_
_entity.id
_entity.type
_entity.pdbx_description
1 polymer ?
#
loop_
_entity_poly.entity_id
_entity_poly.type
_entity_poly.pdbx_seq_one_letter_code
_entity_poly.pdbx_strand_id
1 'polypeptide(L)'
;MNLGLCPGPEAIAVRPKILNDPIYGFITVPHPVVQRLIDHRWFQRLRHIKQLSLSHLVYPGALHTRFHHALGAMHLMGQAIAVLRAKGHTFTEEEELGA
;
A
#
# COMPACT_ATOMS: atom_id res chain seq x y z
N MET A 1 11.41 -24.71 31.95
CA MET A 1 11.83 -24.14 30.66
C MET A 1 10.65 -24.26 29.72
N ASN A 2 9.87 -23.18 29.57
CA ASN A 2 8.68 -23.19 28.73
C ASN A 2 9.12 -23.05 27.27
N LEU A 3 9.01 -24.13 26.49
CA LEU A 3 9.22 -24.12 25.06
C LEU A 3 8.10 -23.29 24.42
N GLY A 4 8.37 -22.01 24.19
CA GLY A 4 7.46 -21.13 23.44
C GLY A 4 7.30 -21.66 22.03
N LEU A 5 6.25 -22.43 21.80
CA LEU A 5 5.77 -22.80 20.47
C LEU A 5 5.54 -21.52 19.67
N CYS A 6 6.27 -21.35 18.57
CA CYS A 6 5.88 -20.42 17.53
C CYS A 6 4.46 -20.79 17.08
N PRO A 7 3.50 -19.85 17.05
CA PRO A 7 2.15 -20.16 16.63
C PRO A 7 2.16 -20.58 15.15
N GLY A 8 1.41 -21.63 14.83
CA GLY A 8 1.23 -22.16 13.49
C GLY A 8 0.50 -21.19 12.54
N PRO A 9 0.23 -21.59 11.28
CA PRO A 9 -0.26 -20.73 10.20
C PRO A 9 -1.72 -20.28 10.34
N GLU A 10 -2.33 -20.44 11.52
CA GLU A 10 -3.65 -19.92 11.81
C GLU A 10 -3.59 -18.39 11.90
N ALA A 11 -4.19 -17.78 10.86
CA ALA A 11 -4.45 -16.36 10.67
C ALA A 11 -4.20 -15.47 11.90
N ILE A 12 -3.00 -14.87 11.95
CA ILE A 12 -2.84 -13.61 12.66
C ILE A 12 -3.86 -12.66 12.02
N ALA A 13 -4.88 -12.25 12.78
CA ALA A 13 -5.80 -11.21 12.37
C ALA A 13 -4.97 -9.94 12.15
N VAL A 14 -4.50 -9.75 10.92
CA VAL A 14 -3.73 -8.58 10.53
C VAL A 14 -4.70 -7.42 10.57
N ARG A 15 -4.60 -6.59 11.61
CA ARG A 15 -5.39 -5.36 11.66
C ARG A 15 -5.11 -4.57 10.38
N PRO A 16 -6.14 -4.10 9.67
CA PRO A 16 -5.94 -3.33 8.46
C PRO A 16 -5.06 -2.13 8.78
N LYS A 17 -3.94 -2.03 8.07
CA LYS A 17 -2.97 -0.95 8.26
C LYS A 17 -3.56 0.32 7.65
N ILE A 18 -3.68 1.36 8.46
CA ILE A 18 -4.14 2.68 8.02
C ILE A 18 -2.93 3.61 8.00
N LEU A 19 -2.72 4.29 6.88
CA LEU A 19 -1.65 5.24 6.66
C LEU A 19 -2.26 6.63 6.46
N ASN A 20 -1.68 7.65 7.09
CA ASN A 20 -2.06 9.03 6.85
C ASN A 20 -1.28 9.56 5.64
N ASP A 21 -1.99 9.97 4.60
CA ASP A 21 -1.47 10.56 3.38
C ASP A 21 -2.00 12.00 3.23
N PRO A 22 -1.15 12.99 2.96
CA PRO A 22 -1.57 14.39 2.89
C PRO A 22 -2.42 14.73 1.65
N ILE A 23 -2.49 13.86 0.65
CA ILE A 23 -3.27 14.08 -0.59
C ILE A 23 -4.64 13.40 -0.49
N TYR A 24 -4.67 12.14 -0.07
CA TYR A 24 -5.89 11.32 -0.06
C TYR A 24 -6.48 11.09 1.34
N GLY A 25 -5.85 11.60 2.40
CA GLY A 25 -6.27 11.36 3.78
C GLY A 25 -5.87 9.96 4.25
N PHE A 26 -6.82 9.19 4.79
CA PHE A 26 -6.53 7.86 5.30
C PHE A 26 -6.53 6.82 4.17
N ILE A 27 -5.37 6.20 3.93
CA ILE A 27 -5.21 5.06 3.04
C ILE A 27 -5.25 3.78 3.86
N THR A 28 -6.29 2.95 3.65
CA THR A 28 -6.40 1.61 4.22
C THR A 28 -5.76 0.58 3.29
N VAL A 29 -4.90 -0.27 3.82
CA VAL A 29 -4.32 -1.40 3.08
C VAL A 29 -5.34 -2.56 3.09
N PRO A 30 -5.83 -3.02 1.92
CA PRO A 30 -7.02 -3.86 1.85
C PRO A 30 -6.76 -5.34 2.20
N HIS A 31 -5.57 -5.86 1.93
CA HIS A 31 -5.30 -7.30 1.98
C HIS A 31 -3.95 -7.64 2.64
N PRO A 32 -3.85 -8.76 3.40
CA PRO A 32 -2.60 -9.18 4.05
C PRO A 32 -1.44 -9.40 3.06
N VAL A 33 -1.70 -9.87 1.84
CA VAL A 33 -0.66 -10.02 0.81
C VAL A 33 -0.06 -8.66 0.44
N VAL A 34 -0.91 -7.67 0.19
CA VAL A 34 -0.49 -6.30 -0.14
C VAL A 34 0.27 -5.68 1.04
N GLN A 35 -0.19 -5.92 2.26
CA GLN A 35 0.52 -5.45 3.45
C GLN A 35 1.92 -6.08 3.57
N ARG A 36 2.06 -7.39 3.35
CA ARG A 36 3.38 -8.05 3.31
C ARG A 36 4.28 -7.48 2.23
N LEU A 37 3.74 -7.14 1.06
CA LEU A 37 4.49 -6.49 0.00
C LEU A 37 4.97 -5.10 0.42
N ILE A 38 4.08 -4.28 1.00
CA ILE A 38 4.43 -2.95 1.50
C ILE A 38 5.53 -3.05 2.57
N ASP A 39 5.41 -3.99 3.50
CA ASP A 39 6.37 -4.19 4.59
C ASP A 39 7.69 -4.84 4.11
N HIS A 40 7.74 -5.37 2.87
CA HIS A 40 8.93 -5.98 2.31
C HIS A 40 10.07 -4.96 2.10
N ARG A 41 11.32 -5.37 2.37
CA ARG A 41 12.52 -4.50 2.27
C ARG A 41 12.64 -3.77 0.94
N TRP A 42 12.28 -4.43 -0.16
CA TRP A 42 12.38 -3.86 -1.51
C TRP A 42 11.37 -2.74 -1.74
N PHE A 43 10.17 -2.86 -1.16
CA PHE A 43 9.17 -1.81 -1.22
C PHE A 43 9.50 -0.68 -0.23
N GLN A 44 9.95 -1.01 0.99
CA GLN A 44 10.41 -0.03 1.98
C GLN A 44 11.59 0.82 1.47
N ARG A 45 12.46 0.29 0.61
CA ARG A 45 13.53 1.06 -0.06
C ARG A 45 13.01 2.31 -0.78
N LEU A 46 11.77 2.27 -1.29
CA LEU A 46 11.16 3.40 -2.00
C LEU A 46 11.01 4.65 -1.11
N ARG A 47 11.08 4.50 0.22
CA ARG A 47 11.11 5.64 1.15
C ARG A 47 12.33 6.53 0.98
N HIS A 48 13.40 6.02 0.39
CA HIS A 48 14.66 6.74 0.21
C HIS A 48 14.88 7.21 -1.24
N ILE A 49 13.89 7.03 -2.12
CA ILE A 49 13.97 7.44 -3.52
C ILE A 49 12.96 8.56 -3.75
N LYS A 50 13.45 9.78 -4.03
CA LYS A 50 12.60 10.93 -4.37
C LYS A 50 11.82 10.64 -5.65
N GLN A 51 10.56 11.05 -5.69
CA GLN A 51 9.72 10.88 -6.88
C GLN A 51 10.24 11.73 -8.04
N LEU A 52 10.53 13.02 -7.78
CA LEU A 52 10.91 14.00 -8.79
C LEU A 52 12.42 14.31 -8.83
N SER A 53 13.26 13.34 -8.46
CA SER A 53 14.73 13.47 -8.53
C SER A 53 15.26 14.78 -7.90
N LEU A 54 16.00 15.59 -8.66
CA LEU A 54 16.62 16.85 -8.24
C LEU A 54 15.65 18.03 -8.17
N SER A 55 14.36 17.86 -8.50
CA SER A 55 13.39 18.96 -8.52
C SER A 55 13.27 19.68 -7.17
N HIS A 56 13.60 19.00 -6.07
CA HIS A 56 13.65 19.60 -4.73
C HIS A 56 14.69 20.73 -4.58
N LEU A 57 15.66 20.85 -5.50
CA LEU A 57 16.62 21.95 -5.53
C LEU A 57 15.99 23.27 -6.02
N VAL A 58 14.91 23.20 -6.79
CA VAL A 58 14.15 24.36 -7.29
C VAL A 58 12.85 24.53 -6.51
N TYR A 59 12.19 23.41 -6.18
CA TYR A 59 10.92 23.36 -5.47
C TYR A 59 11.12 22.67 -4.12
N PRO A 60 11.41 23.40 -3.02
CA PRO A 60 11.81 22.80 -1.75
C PRO A 60 10.74 21.88 -1.13
N GLY A 61 9.46 22.03 -1.53
CA GLY A 61 8.37 21.14 -1.13
C GLY A 61 8.29 19.79 -1.88
N ALA A 62 9.07 19.59 -2.95
CA ALA A 62 9.08 18.36 -3.76
C ALA A 62 9.86 17.22 -3.08
N LEU A 63 9.51 16.90 -1.83
CA LEU A 63 10.17 15.92 -0.97
C LEU A 63 9.53 14.55 -0.98
N HIS A 64 8.36 14.42 -1.63
CA HIS A 64 7.64 13.17 -1.73
C HIS A 64 8.50 12.09 -2.42
N THR A 65 8.29 10.86 -1.97
CA THR A 65 9.11 9.71 -2.34
C THR A 65 8.30 8.73 -3.17
N ARG A 66 8.97 7.83 -3.88
CA ARG A 66 8.30 6.78 -4.67
C ARG A 66 7.40 5.90 -3.81
N PHE A 67 7.67 5.80 -2.51
CA PHE A 67 6.81 5.10 -1.56
C PHE A 67 5.43 5.76 -1.43
N HIS A 68 5.39 7.10 -1.24
CA HIS A 68 4.14 7.84 -1.16
C HIS A 68 3.35 7.71 -2.46
N HIS A 69 4.03 7.84 -3.61
CA HIS A 69 3.40 7.69 -4.91
C HIS A 69 2.80 6.30 -5.12
N ALA A 70 3.52 5.23 -4.78
CA ALA A 70 3.03 3.86 -4.91
C ALA A 70 1.80 3.58 -4.04
N LEU A 71 1.78 4.09 -2.80
CA LEU A 71 0.60 3.98 -1.93
C LEU A 71 -0.60 4.76 -2.47
N GLY A 72 -0.38 5.96 -3.00
CA GLY A 72 -1.42 6.75 -3.64
C GLY A 72 -2.00 6.04 -4.88
N ALA A 73 -1.15 5.42 -5.70
CA ALA A 73 -1.58 4.65 -6.86
C ALA A 73 -2.43 3.43 -6.45
N MET A 74 -2.00 2.66 -5.44
CA MET A 74 -2.78 1.56 -4.87
C MET A 74 -4.14 2.02 -4.37
N HIS A 75 -4.19 3.15 -3.65
CA HIS A 75 -5.43 3.71 -3.15
C HIS A 75 -6.40 4.07 -4.28
N LEU A 76 -5.91 4.78 -5.30
CA LEU A 76 -6.71 5.17 -6.46
C LEU A 76 -7.18 3.96 -7.26
N MET A 77 -6.37 2.90 -7.37
CA MET A 77 -6.79 1.68 -8.05
C MET A 77 -7.98 1.02 -7.33
N GLY A 78 -7.93 0.92 -6.01
CA GLY A 78 -9.07 0.41 -5.23
C GLY A 78 -10.35 1.24 -5.43
N GLN A 79 -10.22 2.56 -5.52
CA GLN A 79 -11.36 3.44 -5.86
C GLN A 79 -11.86 3.21 -7.29
N ALA A 80 -10.96 3.04 -8.26
CA ALA A 80 -11.32 2.76 -9.64
C ALA A 80 -12.08 1.43 -9.77
N ILE A 81 -11.60 0.37 -9.13
CA ILE A 81 -12.29 -0.94 -9.08
C ILE A 81 -13.69 -0.79 -8.46
N ALA A 82 -13.81 -0.05 -7.36
CA ALA A 82 -15.12 0.19 -6.73
C ALA A 82 -16.10 0.89 -7.69
N VAL A 83 -15.65 1.88 -8.45
CA VAL A 83 -16.46 2.57 -9.47
C VAL A 83 -16.84 1.63 -10.61
N LEU A 84 -15.91 0.79 -11.08
CA LEU A 84 -16.19 -0.18 -12.15
C LEU A 84 -17.19 -1.25 -11.70
N ARG A 85 -17.06 -1.74 -10.46
CA ARG A 85 -18.06 -2.65 -9.85
C ARG A 85 -19.44 -2.01 -9.77
N ALA A 86 -19.52 -0.74 -9.37
CA ALA A 86 -20.79 0.00 -9.34
C ALA A 86 -21.44 0.14 -10.72
N LYS A 87 -20.66 0.07 -11.80
CA LYS A 87 -21.13 0.08 -13.20
C LYS A 87 -21.46 -1.32 -13.75
N GLY A 88 -21.38 -2.36 -12.93
CA GLY A 88 -21.71 -3.74 -13.31
C GLY A 88 -20.55 -4.55 -13.87
N HIS A 89 -19.31 -4.05 -13.82
CA HIS A 89 -18.14 -4.85 -14.18
C HIS A 89 -17.74 -5.80 -13.04
N THR A 90 -17.52 -7.06 -13.37
CA THR A 90 -17.09 -8.10 -12.42
C THR A 90 -15.58 -8.22 -12.41
N PHE A 91 -14.99 -8.39 -11.22
CA PHE A 91 -13.57 -8.70 -11.03
C PHE A 91 -13.46 -9.89 -10.09
N THR A 92 -12.56 -10.80 -10.41
CA THR A 92 -12.14 -11.86 -9.50
C THR A 92 -11.27 -11.27 -8.37
N GLU A 93 -11.11 -12.02 -7.28
CA GLU A 93 -10.23 -11.61 -6.17
C GLU A 93 -8.77 -11.48 -6.63
N GLU A 94 -8.32 -12.38 -7.52
CA GLU A 94 -6.96 -12.32 -8.07
C GLU A 94 -6.73 -11.06 -8.92
N GLU A 95 -7.71 -10.68 -9.76
CA GLU A 95 -7.65 -9.45 -10.54
C GLU A 95 -7.63 -8.20 -9.64
N GLU A 96 -8.42 -8.19 -8.56
CA GLU A 96 -8.44 -7.07 -7.61
C GLU A 96 -7.13 -6.96 -6.82
N LEU A 97 -6.51 -8.09 -6.46
CA LEU A 97 -5.23 -8.11 -5.76
C LEU A 97 -4.03 -7.77 -6.67
N GLY A 98 -4.15 -8.03 -7.98
CA GLY A 98 -3.09 -7.77 -8.97
C GLY A 98 -3.12 -6.37 -9.59
N ALA A 99 -4.20 -5.61 -9.39
CA ALA A 99 -4.39 -4.26 -9.91
C ALA A 99 -3.61 -3.20 -9.12
#